data_AF-A0A1R0KHK9-F1
#
_entry.id   AF-A0A1R0KHK9-F1
#
_cell.length_a   1.000
_cell.length_b   1.000
_cell.length_c   1.000
_cell.angle_alpha   90.00
_cell.angle_beta   90.00
_cell.angle_gamma   90.00
#
_symmetry.space_group_name_H-M   'P 1'
#
loop_
_entity.id
_entity.type
_entity.pdbx_description
1 polymer ?
#
loop_
_entity_poly.entity_id
_entity_poly.type
_entity_poly.pdbx_seq_one_letter_code
_entity_poly.pdbx_strand_id
1 'polypeptide(L)'
;MLTPTNYAVIALGPYFAVKAWNRQDRTWDITNERLYKSRAECRPIYEWLTSQDSDTYEIIEYSHVYRCHCVICGIPPDYDEVCSYPDWYELVAYVANYPGWVTTSEVLIFCPDHRLLTEE
;
A
#
# COMPACT_ATOMS: atom_id res chain seq x y z
N MET A 1 -13.58 4.36 28.52
CA MET A 1 -12.20 4.47 28.06
C MET A 1 -12.26 4.75 26.57
N LEU A 2 -11.73 5.89 26.12
CA LEU A 2 -11.67 6.22 24.70
C LEU A 2 -10.57 5.34 24.09
N THR A 3 -10.96 4.34 23.30
CA THR A 3 -10.05 3.58 22.44
C THR A 3 -9.35 4.59 21.53
N PRO A 4 -8.01 4.55 21.36
CA PRO A 4 -7.35 5.43 20.42
C PRO A 4 -7.89 5.11 19.03
N THR A 5 -8.69 6.02 18.48
CA THR A 5 -9.09 6.02 17.07
C THR A 5 -7.81 6.10 16.27
N ASN A 6 -7.37 4.99 15.65
CA ASN A 6 -6.15 5.02 14.85
C ASN A 6 -6.48 5.71 13.53
N TYR A 7 -6.00 6.96 13.40
CA TYR A 7 -6.28 7.83 12.27
C TYR A 7 -5.54 7.41 11.00
N ALA A 8 -6.26 7.65 9.90
CA ALA A 8 -5.88 7.71 8.49
C ALA A 8 -5.18 6.46 7.92
N VAL A 9 -5.98 5.69 7.19
CA VAL A 9 -5.51 4.82 6.11
C VAL A 9 -4.61 5.61 5.14
N ILE A 10 -4.78 6.93 5.03
CA ILE A 10 -3.93 7.80 4.23
C ILE A 10 -2.76 8.32 5.08
N ALA A 11 -1.54 7.95 4.72
CA ALA A 11 -0.32 8.51 5.31
C ALA A 11 0.31 9.53 4.35
N LEU A 12 0.55 10.75 4.85
CA LEU A 12 1.20 11.82 4.10
C LEU A 12 2.72 11.79 4.29
N GLY A 13 3.45 12.23 3.28
CA GLY A 13 4.90 12.31 3.28
C GLY A 13 5.49 11.68 2.01
N PRO A 14 6.81 11.83 1.79
CA PRO A 14 7.44 11.25 0.62
C PRO A 14 7.58 9.73 0.78
N TYR A 15 6.96 8.98 -0.12
CA TYR A 15 7.13 7.54 -0.27
C TYR A 15 7.69 7.23 -1.65
N PHE A 16 8.44 6.14 -1.76
CA PHE A 16 9.19 5.84 -2.98
C PHE A 16 8.93 4.42 -3.46
N ALA A 17 8.86 4.25 -4.77
CA ALA A 17 8.82 2.94 -5.43
C ALA A 17 9.83 2.89 -6.57
N VAL A 18 10.19 1.68 -6.99
CA VAL A 18 10.85 1.48 -8.29
C VAL A 18 9.83 0.93 -9.27
N LYS A 19 9.65 1.62 -10.39
CA LYS A 19 8.84 1.12 -11.49
C LYS A 19 9.71 0.63 -12.64
N ALA A 20 9.25 -0.40 -13.33
CA ALA A 20 9.80 -0.90 -14.57
C ALA A 20 8.89 -0.49 -15.73
N TRP A 21 9.49 -0.09 -16.85
CA TRP A 21 8.76 0.17 -18.08
C TRP A 21 8.43 -1.14 -18.77
N ASN A 22 7.16 -1.51 -18.76
CA ASN A 22 6.66 -2.62 -19.53
C ASN A 22 6.51 -2.19 -21.00
N ARG A 23 7.38 -2.72 -21.86
CA ARG A 23 7.40 -2.38 -23.30
C ARG A 23 6.19 -2.92 -24.05
N GLN A 24 5.63 -4.04 -23.61
CA GLN A 24 4.50 -4.71 -24.27
C GLN A 24 3.22 -3.87 -24.09
N ASP A 25 2.96 -3.45 -22.86
CA ASP A 25 1.74 -2.71 -22.52
C ASP A 25 1.93 -1.19 -22.55
N ARG A 26 3.19 -0.73 -22.69
CA ARG A 26 3.60 0.68 -22.63
C ARG A 26 3.15 1.35 -21.32
N THR A 27 3.32 0.63 -20.22
CA THR A 27 2.96 1.04 -18.86
C THR A 27 4.16 1.01 -17.93
N TRP A 28 4.02 1.69 -16.78
CA TRP A 28 4.95 1.61 -15.68
C TRP A 28 4.40 0.71 -14.58
N ASP A 29 5.03 -0.45 -14.41
CA ASP A 29 4.61 -1.46 -13.43
C ASP A 29 5.50 -1.35 -12.18
N ILE A 30 4.90 -1.46 -11.01
CA ILE A 30 5.64 -1.42 -9.75
C ILE A 30 6.42 -2.73 -9.59
N THR A 31 7.72 -2.64 -9.34
CA THR A 31 8.61 -3.81 -9.23
C THR A 31 8.70 -4.36 -7.81
N ASN A 32 8.25 -3.59 -6.83
CA ASN A 32 8.38 -3.87 -5.41
C ASN A 32 7.00 -3.98 -4.75
N GLU A 33 6.80 -5.00 -3.92
CA GLU A 33 5.55 -5.22 -3.19
C GLU A 33 5.27 -4.13 -2.12
N ARG A 34 6.27 -3.32 -1.76
CA ARG A 34 6.20 -2.36 -0.64
C ARG A 34 6.85 -1.02 -0.98
N LEU A 35 6.20 0.08 -0.64
CA LEU A 35 6.76 1.43 -0.77
C LEU A 35 7.80 1.75 0.33
N TYR A 36 8.88 2.41 -0.07
CA TYR A 36 9.98 2.84 0.82
C TYR A 36 9.71 4.22 1.43
N LYS A 37 10.25 4.50 2.62
CA LYS A 37 10.06 5.80 3.31
C LYS A 37 11.07 6.86 2.89
N SER A 38 12.12 6.45 2.18
CA SER A 38 13.11 7.39 1.64
C SER A 38 13.66 6.93 0.31
N ARG A 39 14.12 7.89 -0.50
CA ARG A 39 14.82 7.60 -1.76
C ARG A 39 16.11 6.78 -1.53
N ALA A 40 16.74 6.96 -0.37
CA ALA A 40 17.95 6.23 0.00
C ALA A 40 17.68 4.74 0.26
N GLU A 41 16.55 4.40 0.88
CA GLU A 41 16.10 3.01 1.07
C GLU A 41 15.71 2.32 -0.25
N CYS A 42 15.17 3.09 -1.19
CA CYS A 42 14.77 2.62 -2.52
C CYS A 42 15.97 2.40 -3.47
N ARG A 43 17.10 3.08 -3.24
CA ARG A 43 18.25 3.08 -4.17
C ARG A 43 18.89 1.70 -4.36
N PRO A 44 19.14 0.86 -3.33
CA PRO A 44 19.76 -0.45 -3.52
C PRO A 44 18.96 -1.38 -4.44
N ILE A 45 17.62 -1.38 -4.34
CA ILE A 45 16.78 -2.22 -5.21
C ILE A 45 16.78 -1.68 -6.65
N TYR A 46 16.77 -0.36 -6.84
CA TYR A 46 16.90 0.26 -8.16
C TYR A 46 18.22 -0.11 -8.84
N GLU A 47 19.33 -0.01 -8.11
CA GLU A 47 20.66 -0.36 -8.61
C GLU A 47 20.75 -1.85 -8.95
N TRP A 48 20.19 -2.71 -8.11
CA TRP A 48 20.12 -4.14 -8.36
C TRP A 48 19.31 -4.45 -9.62
N LEU A 49 18.07 -3.94 -9.76
CA LEU A 49 17.23 -4.15 -10.94
C LEU A 49 17.92 -3.69 -12.23
N THR A 50 18.49 -2.49 -12.22
CA THR A 50 19.24 -1.92 -13.36
C THR A 50 20.48 -2.74 -13.73
N SER A 51 21.02 -3.53 -12.79
CA SER A 51 22.14 -4.44 -13.07
C SER A 51 21.73 -5.78 -13.68
N GLN A 52 20.47 -6.20 -13.52
CA GLN A 52 19.99 -7.50 -13.96
C GLN A 52 19.64 -7.52 -15.46
N ASP A 53 19.17 -6.40 -16.01
CA ASP A 53 18.77 -6.32 -17.41
C ASP A 53 18.98 -4.92 -18.01
N SER A 54 18.47 -4.74 -19.24
CA SER A 54 18.55 -3.47 -19.99
C SER A 54 17.20 -2.76 -20.09
N ASP A 55 16.26 -3.08 -19.20
CA ASP A 55 14.99 -2.37 -19.13
C ASP A 55 15.12 -1.01 -18.46
N THR A 56 14.06 -0.21 -18.62
CA THR A 56 14.01 1.15 -18.10
C THR A 56 13.35 1.12 -16.74
N TYR A 57 14.09 1.58 -15.73
CA TYR A 57 13.60 1.70 -14.36
C TYR A 57 13.56 3.16 -13.93
N GLU A 58 12.62 3.49 -13.06
CA GLU A 58 12.50 4.83 -12.48
C GLU A 58 12.18 4.75 -10.99
N ILE A 59 12.79 5.64 -10.19
CA ILE A 59 12.36 5.89 -8.82
C ILE A 59 11.30 6.97 -8.81
N ILE A 60 10.08 6.60 -8.44
CA ILE A 60 8.93 7.51 -8.36
C ILE A 60 8.68 7.89 -6.90
N GLU A 61 8.31 9.16 -6.69
CA GLU A 61 7.90 9.70 -5.41
C GLU A 61 6.38 9.88 -5.34
N TYR A 62 5.79 9.48 -4.22
CA TYR A 62 4.39 9.64 -3.88
C TYR A 62 4.27 10.55 -2.67
N SER A 63 3.37 11.54 -2.75
CA SER A 63 3.11 12.50 -1.65
C SER A 63 2.23 11.92 -0.53
N HIS A 64 1.56 10.80 -0.83
CA HIS A 64 0.71 10.07 0.08
C HIS A 64 0.66 8.59 -0.30
N VAL A 65 0.27 7.76 0.66
CA VAL A 65 0.07 6.32 0.48
C VAL A 65 -1.12 5.85 1.29
N TYR A 66 -1.66 4.70 0.92
CA TYR A 66 -2.73 4.00 1.61
C TYR A 66 -2.15 2.85 2.43
N ARG A 67 -2.42 2.80 3.72
CA ARG A 67 -1.90 1.81 4.66
C ARG A 67 -2.96 0.77 4.97
N CYS A 68 -2.65 -0.50 4.72
CA CYS A 68 -3.59 -1.59 4.94
C CYS A 68 -3.66 -1.98 6.43
N HIS A 69 -4.57 -1.35 7.18
CA HIS A 69 -4.82 -1.67 8.58
C HIS A 69 -6.24 -1.27 8.98
N CYS A 70 -6.79 -1.95 9.98
CA CYS A 70 -8.08 -1.57 10.55
C CYS A 70 -8.01 -0.20 11.23
N VAL A 71 -8.91 0.70 10.89
CA VAL A 71 -8.98 2.07 11.45
C VAL A 71 -9.27 2.10 12.96
N ILE A 72 -9.81 1.00 13.52
CA ILE A 72 -10.14 0.91 14.94
C ILE A 72 -8.98 0.31 15.75
N CYS A 73 -8.50 -0.88 15.38
CA CYS A 73 -7.45 -1.58 16.15
C CYS A 73 -6.02 -1.37 15.62
N GLY A 74 -5.83 -0.80 14.43
CA GLY A 74 -4.52 -0.61 13.83
C GLY A 74 -3.87 -1.89 13.26
N ILE A 75 -4.54 -3.03 13.35
CA ILE A 75 -3.99 -4.34 12.94
C ILE A 75 -4.11 -4.49 11.42
N PRO A 76 -3.08 -5.01 10.72
CA PRO A 76 -3.16 -5.38 9.30
C PRO A 76 -3.78 -6.78 9.09
N PRO A 77 -4.28 -7.11 7.88
CA PRO A 77 -4.89 -8.41 7.59
C PRO A 77 -4.02 -9.64 7.82
N ASP A 78 -2.71 -9.50 7.63
CA ASP A 78 -1.72 -10.58 7.76
C ASP A 78 -1.00 -10.60 9.12
N TYR A 79 -1.32 -9.67 10.04
CA TYR A 79 -0.68 -9.49 11.36
C TYR A 79 0.85 -9.22 11.35
N ASP A 80 1.50 -9.27 10.19
CA ASP A 80 2.95 -9.16 10.07
C ASP A 80 3.39 -7.69 9.96
N GLU A 81 2.87 -6.97 8.95
CA GLU A 81 3.26 -5.57 8.72
C GLU A 81 2.17 -4.77 8.01
N VAL A 82 2.01 -3.50 8.41
CA VAL A 82 1.14 -2.56 7.72
C VAL A 82 1.76 -2.17 6.37
N CYS A 83 1.29 -2.84 5.32
CA CYS A 83 1.70 -2.58 3.95
C CYS A 83 1.18 -1.21 3.46
N SER A 84 1.99 -0.53 2.65
CA SER A 84 1.68 0.79 2.07
C SER A 84 1.55 0.68 0.55
N TYR A 85 0.43 1.19 0.03
CA TYR A 85 0.04 1.13 -1.38
C TYR A 85 -0.01 2.55 -1.96
N PRO A 86 0.41 2.75 -3.21
CA PRO A 86 0.37 4.05 -3.86
C PRO A 86 -1.04 4.44 -4.31
N ASP A 87 -1.92 3.45 -4.50
CA ASP A 87 -3.28 3.62 -4.99
C ASP A 87 -4.29 2.90 -4.09
N TRP A 88 -5.48 3.49 -3.97
CA TRP A 88 -6.55 2.94 -3.14
C TRP A 88 -7.14 1.66 -3.73
N TYR A 89 -7.31 1.58 -5.05
CA TYR A 89 -7.87 0.40 -5.70
C TYR A 89 -6.93 -0.80 -5.60
N GLU A 90 -5.62 -0.57 -5.69
CA GLU A 90 -4.61 -1.62 -5.42
C GLU A 90 -4.75 -2.17 -3.99
N LEU A 91 -4.92 -1.28 -3.00
CA LEU A 91 -5.16 -1.69 -1.62
C LEU A 91 -6.47 -2.48 -1.50
N VAL A 92 -7.57 -1.97 -2.07
CA VAL A 92 -8.88 -2.65 -2.01
C VAL A 92 -8.79 -4.05 -2.63
N ALA A 93 -8.09 -4.19 -3.76
CA ALA A 93 -7.86 -5.48 -4.39
C ALA A 93 -7.06 -6.44 -3.48
N TYR A 94 -6.07 -5.93 -2.76
CA TYR A 94 -5.34 -6.70 -1.75
C TYR A 94 -6.27 -7.13 -0.59
N VAL A 95 -7.03 -6.20 -0.01
CA VAL A 95 -7.95 -6.46 1.12
C VAL A 95 -9.03 -7.46 0.74
N ALA A 96 -9.49 -7.46 -0.52
CA ALA A 96 -10.48 -8.42 -1.01
C ALA A 96 -10.05 -9.89 -0.88
N ASN A 97 -8.75 -10.17 -0.73
CA ASN A 97 -8.24 -11.51 -0.49
C ASN A 97 -8.39 -11.98 0.97
N TYR A 98 -8.82 -11.10 1.89
CA TYR A 98 -8.91 -11.39 3.32
C TYR A 98 -10.38 -11.46 3.77
N PRO A 99 -10.93 -12.67 4.02
CA PRO A 99 -12.33 -12.84 4.38
C PRO A 99 -12.76 -12.01 5.60
N GLY A 100 -13.89 -11.32 5.47
CA GLY A 100 -14.49 -10.53 6.56
C GLY A 100 -13.90 -9.13 6.75
N TRP A 101 -12.80 -8.80 6.07
CA TRP A 101 -12.31 -7.42 5.99
C TRP A 101 -13.18 -6.61 5.02
N VAL A 102 -13.41 -5.34 5.35
CA VAL A 102 -14.25 -4.46 4.53
C VAL A 102 -13.58 -3.10 4.33
N THR A 103 -13.80 -2.54 3.15
CA THR A 103 -13.35 -1.19 2.77
C THR A 103 -14.55 -0.30 2.48
N THR A 104 -14.46 1.01 2.75
CA THR A 104 -15.54 1.97 2.46
C THR A 104 -15.14 3.03 1.44
N SER A 105 -16.13 3.75 0.89
CA SER A 105 -15.91 4.88 -0.03
C SER A 105 -15.12 6.03 0.59
N GLU A 106 -15.13 6.14 1.92
CA GLU A 106 -14.42 7.16 2.70
C GLU A 106 -12.96 6.76 2.99
N VAL A 107 -12.44 5.75 2.29
CA VAL A 107 -11.05 5.26 2.44
C VAL A 107 -10.81 4.73 3.86
N LEU A 108 -11.75 3.94 4.36
CA LEU A 108 -11.66 3.26 5.66
C LEU A 108 -11.54 1.76 5.46
N ILE A 109 -10.85 1.10 6.38
CA ILE A 109 -10.69 -0.36 6.41
C ILE A 109 -11.09 -0.86 7.79
N PHE A 110 -11.89 -1.91 7.85
CA PHE A 110 -12.30 -2.57 9.09
C PHE A 110 -11.96 -4.05 9.07
N CYS A 111 -11.40 -4.55 10.17
CA CYS A 111 -11.19 -5.98 10.37
C CYS A 111 -12.53 -6.68 10.70
N PRO A 112 -12.59 -8.02 10.65
CA PRO A 112 -13.81 -8.78 10.95
C PRO A 112 -14.44 -8.46 12.31
N ASP A 113 -13.63 -8.13 13.32
CA ASP A 113 -14.09 -7.80 14.68
C ASP A 113 -14.67 -6.39 14.81
N HIS A 114 -14.29 -5.48 13.91
CA HIS A 114 -14.67 -4.07 13.96
C HIS A 114 -15.49 -3.63 12.74
N ARG A 115 -15.81 -4.53 11.82
CA ARG A 115 -16.68 -4.22 10.69
C ARG A 115 -18.03 -3.79 11.25
N LEU A 116 -18.47 -2.60 10.86
CA LEU A 116 -19.84 -2.18 11.10
C LEU A 116 -20.72 -3.18 10.35
N LEU A 117 -21.53 -3.95 11.08
CA LEU A 117 -22.57 -4.77 10.48
C LEU A 117 -23.45 -3.78 9.71
N THR A 118 -23.36 -3.80 8.38
CA THR A 118 -24.34 -3.14 7.53
C THR A 118 -25.69 -3.74 7.92
N GLU A 119 -26.59 -2.92 8.46
CA GLU A 119 -28.00 -3.30 8.60
C GLU A 119 -28.49 -3.77 7.23
N GLU A 120 -29.03 -4.99 7.19
CA GLU A 120 -29.64 -5.61 6.01
C GLU A 120 -30.84 -4.81 5.49
#